data_AF-A0ABD1TC90-F1
#
_entry.id   AF-A0ABD1TC90-F1
#
_cell.length_a   1.000
_cell.length_b   1.000
_cell.length_c   1.000
_cell.angle_alpha   90.00
_cell.angle_beta   90.00
_cell.angle_gamma   90.00
#
_symmetry.space_group_name_H-M   'P 1'
#
loop_
_entity.id
_entity.type
_entity.pdbx_description
1 polymer ?
#
loop_
_entity_poly.entity_id
_entity_poly.type
_entity_poly.pdbx_seq_one_letter_code
_entity_poly.pdbx_strand_id
1 'polypeptide(L)'
;MPEDFNTQRALFGGSITSTFPIRFQDVSTIRQVPDHQEVFVDPARDESLIFELIDLKANVPDEGSASWFLQDLANEQDAEGTMVLEQSGVFQADGLQYRNTPAVVTTATGQMGISKGRQGREAQNIVKVYLANLRLKEVGTDVLITAYEPMLINPLSESASTVGAGMAVPAAQYGCMPMAEVFKLAVSSFKVNDWSLFGAVA
;
A
#
# COMPACT_ATOMS: atom_id res chain seq x y z
N MET A 1 6.29 -13.52 -23.54
CA MET A 1 5.98 -12.50 -22.52
C MET A 1 5.99 -13.24 -21.19
N PRO A 2 6.71 -12.80 -20.15
CA PRO A 2 6.54 -13.40 -18.84
C PRO A 2 5.11 -13.05 -18.39
N GLU A 3 4.27 -14.07 -18.26
CA GLU A 3 2.96 -13.92 -17.64
C GLU A 3 3.17 -13.48 -16.20
N ASP A 4 2.46 -12.46 -15.76
CA ASP A 4 2.60 -11.93 -14.42
C ASP A 4 1.89 -12.89 -13.44
N PHE A 5 2.62 -13.90 -12.98
CA PHE A 5 2.09 -14.90 -12.08
C PHE A 5 1.77 -14.27 -10.72
N ASN A 6 0.54 -14.45 -10.25
CA ASN A 6 0.15 -14.06 -8.91
C ASN A 6 0.48 -15.17 -7.92
N THR A 7 0.91 -14.79 -6.72
CA THR A 7 1.12 -15.74 -5.63
C THR A 7 0.44 -15.24 -4.37
N GLN A 8 -0.14 -16.16 -3.61
CA GLN A 8 -0.52 -15.87 -2.23
C GLN A 8 0.75 -15.79 -1.39
N ARG A 9 0.88 -14.73 -0.59
CA ARG A 9 2.00 -14.51 0.32
C ARG A 9 1.52 -14.50 1.76
N ALA A 10 2.34 -15.12 2.61
CA ALA A 10 2.23 -14.99 4.06
C ALA A 10 2.80 -13.64 4.50
N LEU A 11 2.06 -12.95 5.36
CA LEU A 11 2.43 -11.67 5.97
C LEU A 11 2.40 -11.86 7.50
N PHE A 12 3.24 -11.12 8.23
CA PHE A 12 3.27 -11.12 9.69
C PHE A 12 3.41 -12.54 10.28
N GLY A 13 4.43 -13.26 9.82
CA GLY A 13 4.67 -14.65 10.24
C GLY A 13 3.62 -15.66 9.77
N GLY A 14 2.77 -15.30 8.81
CA GLY A 14 1.71 -16.16 8.26
C GLY A 14 0.33 -15.96 8.89
N SER A 15 0.23 -15.11 9.91
CA SER A 15 -1.04 -14.74 10.53
C SER A 15 -1.98 -14.04 9.56
N ILE A 16 -1.44 -13.39 8.53
CA ILE A 16 -2.18 -12.76 7.45
C ILE A 16 -1.72 -13.34 6.11
N THR A 17 -2.62 -13.37 5.13
CA THR A 17 -2.28 -13.65 3.72
C THR A 17 -2.88 -12.61 2.79
N SER A 18 -2.17 -12.32 1.71
CA SER A 18 -2.65 -11.50 0.60
C SER A 18 -2.05 -12.01 -0.71
N THR A 19 -2.69 -11.73 -1.84
CA THR A 19 -2.27 -12.20 -3.19
C THR A 19 -1.86 -11.01 -4.04
N PHE A 20 -0.69 -11.10 -4.67
CA PHE A 20 -0.18 -10.10 -5.61
C PHE A 20 0.93 -10.71 -6.50
N PRO A 21 1.38 -10.02 -7.57
CA PRO A 21 2.35 -10.58 -8.50
C PRO A 21 3.70 -10.97 -7.89
N ILE A 22 4.33 -11.99 -8.45
CA ILE A 22 5.63 -12.50 -7.98
C ILE A 22 6.77 -11.48 -8.12
N ARG A 23 6.62 -10.49 -9.02
CA ARG A 23 7.63 -9.44 -9.27
C ARG A 23 7.91 -8.57 -8.05
N PHE A 24 6.97 -8.50 -7.11
CA PHE A 24 7.12 -7.81 -5.84
C PHE A 24 8.00 -8.63 -4.89
N GLN A 25 9.19 -8.10 -4.60
CA GLN A 25 10.20 -8.72 -3.75
C GLN A 25 10.09 -8.18 -2.33
N ASP A 26 10.24 -9.05 -1.35
CA ASP A 26 10.22 -8.70 0.07
C ASP A 26 11.50 -7.97 0.47
N VAL A 27 11.34 -6.75 0.97
CA VAL A 27 12.43 -5.87 1.37
C VAL A 27 13.05 -6.27 2.72
N SER A 28 12.34 -7.05 3.54
CA SER A 28 12.88 -7.57 4.82
C SER A 28 14.14 -8.42 4.64
N THR A 29 14.31 -9.00 3.45
CA THR A 29 15.48 -9.82 3.07
C THR A 29 16.76 -9.00 2.92
N ILE A 30 16.65 -7.68 2.71
CA ILE A 30 17.78 -6.78 2.43
C ILE A 30 17.95 -5.68 3.49
N ARG A 31 16.89 -5.32 4.22
CA ARG A 31 16.95 -4.36 5.34
C ARG A 31 15.91 -4.69 6.39
N GLN A 32 16.15 -4.23 7.62
CA GLN A 32 15.15 -4.34 8.68
C GLN A 32 13.93 -3.47 8.34
N VAL A 33 12.75 -4.08 8.46
CA VAL A 33 11.44 -3.44 8.37
C VAL A 33 10.80 -3.51 9.78
N PRO A 34 10.09 -2.48 10.25
CA PRO A 34 9.38 -2.56 11.53
C PRO A 34 8.41 -3.74 11.58
N ASP A 35 8.25 -4.38 12.74
CA ASP A 35 7.46 -5.62 12.88
C ASP A 35 5.96 -5.45 12.53
N HIS A 36 5.46 -4.21 12.53
CA HIS A 36 4.09 -3.87 12.14
C HIS A 36 3.95 -3.50 10.66
N GLN A 37 5.03 -3.62 9.87
CA GLN A 37 5.06 -3.34 8.44
C GLN A 37 5.59 -4.54 7.64
N GLU A 38 5.03 -4.73 6.45
CA GLU A 38 5.53 -5.64 5.43
C GLU A 38 5.68 -4.87 4.12
N VAL A 39 6.90 -4.83 3.57
CA VAL A 39 7.24 -3.95 2.44
C VAL A 39 7.70 -4.76 1.25
N PHE A 40 7.01 -4.61 0.14
CA PHE A 40 7.34 -5.27 -1.13
C PHE A 40 7.61 -4.24 -2.23
N VAL A 41 8.57 -4.53 -3.10
CA VAL A 41 8.97 -3.62 -4.19
C VAL A 41 9.13 -4.37 -5.50
N ASP A 42 8.83 -3.71 -6.62
CA ASP A 42 9.27 -4.13 -7.95
C ASP A 42 10.48 -3.26 -8.37
N PRO A 43 11.71 -3.76 -8.24
CA PRO A 43 12.91 -2.97 -8.55
C PRO A 43 13.00 -2.54 -10.01
N ALA A 44 12.37 -3.26 -10.93
CA ALA A 44 12.45 -2.96 -12.36
C ALA A 44 11.57 -1.76 -12.74
N ARG A 45 10.62 -1.39 -11.88
CA ARG A 45 9.58 -0.38 -12.16
C ARG A 45 9.47 0.69 -11.09
N ASP A 46 10.18 0.50 -9.99
CA ASP A 46 10.14 1.34 -8.79
C ASP A 46 8.74 1.44 -8.15
N GLU A 47 7.91 0.42 -8.38
CA GLU A 47 6.61 0.26 -7.75
C GLU A 47 6.78 -0.38 -6.37
N SER A 48 5.90 -0.05 -5.42
CA SER A 48 5.94 -0.67 -4.08
C SER A 48 4.55 -0.92 -3.52
N LEU A 49 4.44 -1.94 -2.68
CA LEU A 49 3.23 -2.37 -1.98
C LEU A 49 3.60 -2.57 -0.51
N ILE A 50 2.93 -1.86 0.38
CA ILE A 50 3.18 -1.85 1.81
C ILE A 50 1.91 -2.25 2.54
N PHE A 51 2.06 -3.15 3.52
CA PHE A 51 1.02 -3.48 4.48
C PHE A 51 1.48 -2.99 5.85
N GLU A 52 0.61 -2.27 6.55
CA GLU A 52 0.94 -1.69 7.85
C GLU A 52 -0.22 -1.89 8.83
N LEU A 53 0.10 -2.34 10.05
CA LEU A 53 -0.82 -2.49 11.15
C LEU A 53 -0.65 -1.31 12.12
N ILE A 54 -1.71 -0.55 12.33
CA ILE A 54 -1.70 0.58 13.27
C ILE A 54 -2.89 0.52 14.22
N ASP A 55 -2.79 1.22 15.34
CA ASP A 55 -3.91 1.39 16.26
C ASP A 55 -5.10 2.08 15.56
N LEU A 56 -6.29 1.55 15.80
CA LEU A 56 -7.54 2.10 15.28
C LEU A 56 -7.68 3.58 15.66
N LYS A 57 -7.78 4.44 14.66
CA LYS A 57 -7.98 5.88 14.88
C LYS A 57 -9.43 6.17 15.24
N ALA A 58 -9.73 6.22 16.54
CA ALA A 58 -11.07 6.47 17.07
C ALA A 58 -11.71 7.79 16.60
N ASN A 59 -10.89 8.80 16.32
CA ASN A 59 -11.36 10.13 15.87
C ASN A 59 -11.55 10.24 14.35
N VAL A 60 -11.28 9.17 13.60
CA VAL A 60 -11.45 9.13 12.15
C VAL A 60 -12.74 8.36 11.84
N PRO A 61 -13.72 8.96 11.16
CA PRO A 61 -14.94 8.25 10.76
C PRO A 61 -14.62 7.15 9.75
N ASP A 62 -15.50 6.16 9.63
CA ASP A 62 -15.32 5.10 8.64
C ASP A 62 -15.26 5.67 7.22
N GLU A 63 -16.25 6.51 6.89
CA GLU A 63 -16.35 7.23 5.63
C GLU A 63 -15.17 8.20 5.49
N GLY A 64 -14.43 8.05 4.39
CA GLY A 64 -13.27 8.89 4.11
C GLY A 64 -12.04 8.59 4.95
N SER A 65 -12.00 7.50 5.74
CA SER A 65 -10.80 7.14 6.50
C SER A 65 -9.56 6.94 5.63
N ALA A 66 -9.69 6.26 4.48
CA ALA A 66 -8.58 6.15 3.52
C ALA A 66 -8.11 7.52 2.99
N SER A 67 -9.03 8.45 2.69
CA SER A 67 -8.67 9.80 2.26
C SER A 67 -7.93 10.57 3.36
N TRP A 68 -8.32 10.37 4.63
CA TRP A 68 -7.64 10.95 5.78
C TRP A 68 -6.20 10.43 5.90
N PHE A 69 -5.99 9.11 5.83
CA PHE A 69 -4.65 8.51 5.87
C PHE A 69 -3.79 8.90 4.67
N LEU A 70 -4.39 9.05 3.50
CA LEU A 70 -3.68 9.51 2.31
C LEU A 70 -3.18 10.96 2.47
N GLN A 71 -3.97 11.81 3.11
CA GLN A 71 -3.57 13.19 3.43
C GLN A 71 -2.51 13.24 4.54
N ASP A 72 -2.62 12.36 5.55
CA ASP A 72 -1.63 12.23 6.62
C ASP A 72 -0.27 11.82 6.05
N LEU A 73 -0.25 10.79 5.20
CA LEU A 73 0.93 10.35 4.45
C LEU A 73 1.55 11.47 3.61
N ALA A 74 0.73 12.24 2.90
CA ALA A 74 1.20 13.37 2.12
C ALA A 74 1.90 14.45 2.97
N ASN A 75 1.38 14.71 4.17
CA ASN A 75 1.98 15.68 5.09
C ASN A 75 3.34 15.19 5.60
N GLU A 76 3.46 13.89 5.89
CA GLU A 76 4.74 13.28 6.32
C GLU A 76 5.80 13.30 5.23
N GLN A 77 5.39 13.17 3.97
CA GLN A 77 6.29 13.22 2.81
C GLN A 77 6.65 14.65 2.38
N ASP A 78 6.16 15.67 3.12
CA ASP A 78 6.31 17.09 2.75
C ASP A 78 5.87 17.35 1.30
N ALA A 79 4.84 16.61 0.89
CA ALA A 79 4.35 16.58 -0.48
C ALA A 79 3.35 17.72 -0.69
N GLU A 80 3.87 18.92 -0.97
CA GLU A 80 3.05 20.06 -1.36
C GLU A 80 2.24 19.72 -2.62
N GLY A 81 0.93 19.97 -2.57
CA GLY A 81 0.04 19.79 -3.73
C GLY A 81 -0.49 18.37 -3.93
N THR A 82 -0.60 17.57 -2.86
CA THR A 82 -1.33 16.29 -2.94
C THR A 82 -2.74 16.50 -3.47
N MET A 83 -3.05 15.79 -4.55
CA MET A 83 -4.36 15.83 -5.20
C MET A 83 -5.03 14.48 -4.97
N VAL A 84 -6.13 14.46 -4.22
CA VAL A 84 -7.02 13.30 -4.17
C VAL A 84 -7.73 13.19 -5.51
N LEU A 85 -7.54 12.06 -6.19
CA LEU A 85 -8.11 11.79 -7.50
C LEU A 85 -9.45 11.07 -7.36
N GLU A 86 -9.50 10.06 -6.50
CA GLU A 86 -10.67 9.20 -6.31
C GLU A 86 -10.78 8.76 -4.85
N GLN A 87 -12.01 8.60 -4.38
CA GLN A 87 -12.31 7.98 -3.10
C GLN A 87 -13.53 7.07 -3.24
N SER A 88 -13.51 5.96 -2.53
CA SER A 88 -14.62 5.01 -2.54
C SER A 88 -15.64 5.31 -1.45
N GLY A 89 -16.83 4.74 -1.58
CA GLY A 89 -17.75 4.60 -0.45
C GLY A 89 -17.23 3.64 0.62
N VAL A 90 -18.03 3.46 1.66
CA VAL A 90 -17.79 2.47 2.72
C VAL A 90 -18.29 1.10 2.28
N PHE A 91 -17.44 0.08 2.40
CA PHE A 91 -17.80 -1.31 2.13
C PHE A 91 -17.58 -2.17 3.38
N GLN A 92 -18.45 -3.15 3.60
CA GLN A 92 -18.21 -4.19 4.60
C GLN A 92 -17.57 -5.39 3.91
N ALA A 93 -16.49 -5.90 4.51
CA ALA A 93 -15.81 -7.09 4.02
C ALA A 93 -16.25 -8.30 4.86
N ASP A 94 -17.36 -8.94 4.48
CA ASP A 94 -17.91 -10.10 5.21
C ASP A 94 -16.93 -11.27 5.33
N GLY A 95 -16.02 -11.41 4.35
CA GLY A 95 -14.94 -12.40 4.38
C GLY A 95 -13.81 -12.09 5.37
N LEU A 96 -13.78 -10.86 5.92
CA LEU A 96 -12.79 -10.39 6.88
C LEU A 96 -13.54 -9.96 8.16
N GLN A 97 -13.82 -10.92 9.03
CA GLN A 97 -14.62 -10.69 10.23
C GLN A 97 -14.02 -11.37 11.46
N TYR A 98 -14.22 -10.75 12.62
CA TYR A 98 -13.89 -11.30 13.93
C TYR A 98 -15.12 -11.22 14.85
N ARG A 99 -15.46 -12.32 15.54
CA ARG A 99 -16.63 -12.41 16.44
C ARG A 99 -17.97 -11.94 15.81
N ASN A 100 -18.13 -12.10 14.49
CA ASN A 100 -19.26 -11.64 13.66
C ASN A 100 -19.32 -10.14 13.35
N THR A 101 -18.26 -9.39 13.64
CA THR A 101 -18.13 -7.99 13.21
C THR A 101 -17.29 -7.96 11.92
N PRO A 102 -17.86 -7.61 10.76
CA PRO A 102 -17.11 -7.47 9.52
C PRO A 102 -16.22 -6.23 9.55
N ALA A 103 -15.07 -6.32 8.88
CA ALA A 103 -14.20 -5.19 8.69
C ALA A 103 -14.87 -4.14 7.80
N VAL A 104 -14.55 -2.87 8.09
CA VAL A 104 -15.00 -1.74 7.28
C VAL A 104 -13.86 -1.31 6.36
N VAL A 105 -14.11 -1.19 5.07
CA VAL A 105 -13.09 -0.90 4.07
C VAL A 105 -13.44 0.38 3.32
N THR A 106 -12.45 1.28 3.21
CA THR A 106 -12.49 2.40 2.27
C THR A 106 -11.17 2.46 1.50
N THR A 107 -11.21 3.04 0.30
CA THR A 107 -10.02 3.26 -0.53
C THR A 107 -9.97 4.69 -1.04
N ALA A 108 -8.76 5.22 -1.20
CA ALA A 108 -8.50 6.51 -1.83
C ALA A 108 -7.30 6.40 -2.77
N THR A 109 -7.31 7.20 -3.83
CA THR A 109 -6.20 7.34 -4.77
C THR A 109 -5.82 8.80 -4.86
N GLY A 110 -4.53 9.10 -4.78
CA GLY A 110 -4.01 10.45 -4.94
C GLY A 110 -2.74 10.50 -5.77
N GLN A 111 -2.30 11.71 -6.09
CA GLN A 111 -1.03 11.97 -6.72
C GLN A 111 -0.24 12.95 -5.84
N MET A 112 1.04 12.68 -5.62
CA MET A 112 1.90 13.51 -4.78
C MET A 112 3.38 13.42 -5.21
N GLY A 113 4.16 14.43 -4.82
CA GLY A 113 5.61 14.46 -5.03
C GLY A 113 6.33 13.80 -3.86
N ILE A 114 7.13 12.75 -4.10
CA ILE A 114 7.85 12.02 -3.05
C ILE A 114 9.35 11.97 -3.38
N SER A 115 10.17 12.42 -2.44
CA SER A 115 11.62 12.24 -2.45
C SER A 115 11.99 10.97 -1.72
N LYS A 116 12.90 10.17 -2.25
CA LYS A 116 13.40 9.01 -1.52
C LYS A 116 14.45 9.43 -0.49
N GLY A 117 14.48 8.74 0.65
CA GLY A 117 15.50 8.91 1.66
C GLY A 117 15.69 10.36 2.10
N ARG A 118 16.91 10.88 1.93
CA ARG A 118 17.29 12.26 2.32
C ARG A 118 17.65 13.12 1.10
N GLN A 119 17.00 12.90 -0.04
CA GLN A 119 17.36 13.54 -1.31
C GLN A 119 16.84 14.97 -1.48
N GLY A 120 16.00 15.46 -0.56
CA GLY A 120 15.43 16.81 -0.64
C GLY A 120 14.31 16.94 -1.68
N ARG A 121 13.66 18.11 -1.69
CA ARG A 121 12.47 18.38 -2.51
C ARG A 121 12.79 18.41 -4.01
N GLU A 122 14.00 18.82 -4.38
CA GLU A 122 14.49 18.92 -5.76
C GLU A 122 14.56 17.57 -6.48
N ALA A 123 14.57 16.45 -5.74
CA ALA A 123 14.65 15.09 -6.26
C ALA A 123 13.30 14.35 -6.21
N GLN A 124 12.19 15.05 -5.95
CA GLN A 124 10.86 14.43 -5.85
C GLN A 124 10.45 13.78 -7.19
N ASN A 125 10.06 12.51 -7.10
CA ASN A 125 9.31 11.82 -8.15
C ASN A 125 7.84 12.17 -8.03
N ILE A 126 7.12 12.20 -9.16
CA ILE A 126 5.65 12.25 -9.13
C ILE A 126 5.16 10.81 -9.07
N VAL A 127 4.39 10.49 -8.04
CA VAL A 127 3.84 9.15 -7.83
C VAL A 127 2.33 9.22 -7.70
N LYS A 128 1.65 8.20 -8.22
CA LYS A 128 0.27 7.89 -7.85
C LYS A 128 0.29 6.94 -6.66
N VAL A 129 -0.51 7.25 -5.65
CA VAL A 129 -0.60 6.49 -4.41
C VAL A 129 -2.02 5.96 -4.27
N TYR A 130 -2.13 4.66 -4.09
CA TYR A 130 -3.38 3.96 -3.79
C TYR A 130 -3.33 3.55 -2.32
N LEU A 131 -4.39 3.85 -1.57
CA LEU A 131 -4.46 3.52 -0.15
C LEU A 131 -5.80 2.87 0.16
N ALA A 132 -5.77 1.73 0.85
CA ALA A 132 -6.93 1.13 1.47
C ALA A 132 -6.76 1.16 2.98
N ASN A 133 -7.84 1.48 3.69
CA ASN A 133 -7.93 1.30 5.12
C ASN A 133 -8.96 0.22 5.41
N LEU A 134 -8.53 -0.88 6.04
CA LEU A 134 -9.37 -1.99 6.50
C LEU A 134 -9.45 -1.93 8.03
N ARG A 135 -10.60 -1.48 8.54
CA ARG A 135 -10.83 -1.24 9.96
C ARG A 135 -11.30 -2.50 10.67
N LEU A 136 -10.44 -3.09 11.51
CA LEU A 136 -10.70 -4.25 12.35
C LEU A 136 -11.10 -3.81 13.76
N LYS A 137 -12.32 -3.27 13.88
CA LYS A 137 -12.75 -2.54 15.10
C LYS A 137 -12.69 -3.36 16.39
N GLU A 138 -13.09 -4.63 16.35
CA GLU A 138 -13.13 -5.51 17.53
C GLU A 138 -11.75 -5.79 18.12
N VAL A 139 -10.70 -5.70 17.30
CA VAL A 139 -9.31 -5.89 17.73
C VAL A 139 -8.54 -4.57 17.81
N GLY A 140 -9.21 -3.43 17.59
CA GLY A 140 -8.62 -2.11 17.74
C GLY A 140 -7.53 -1.78 16.72
N THR A 141 -7.61 -2.32 15.50
CA THR A 141 -6.57 -2.13 14.47
C THR A 141 -7.14 -1.53 13.17
N ASP A 142 -6.45 -0.55 12.61
CA ASP A 142 -6.59 -0.15 11.20
C ASP A 142 -5.45 -0.83 10.41
N VAL A 143 -5.78 -1.50 9.31
CA VAL A 143 -4.79 -2.07 8.37
C VAL A 143 -4.70 -1.17 7.16
N LEU A 144 -3.52 -0.58 6.95
CA LEU A 144 -3.24 0.23 5.78
C LEU A 144 -2.56 -0.63 4.71
N ILE A 145 -3.14 -0.64 3.51
CA ILE A 145 -2.51 -1.22 2.33
C ILE A 145 -2.21 -0.06 1.39
N THR A 146 -0.93 0.22 1.15
CA THR A 146 -0.50 1.37 0.35
C THR A 146 0.33 0.91 -0.83
N ALA A 147 -0.03 1.38 -2.02
CA ALA A 147 0.62 1.04 -3.27
C ALA A 147 1.13 2.31 -3.96
N TYR A 148 2.39 2.32 -4.36
CA TYR A 148 3.01 3.44 -5.06
C TYR A 148 3.31 3.07 -6.51
N GLU A 149 2.82 3.89 -7.42
CA GLU A 149 3.08 3.81 -8.85
C GLU A 149 3.82 5.08 -9.30
N PRO A 150 5.11 5.00 -9.64
CA PRO A 150 5.83 6.13 -10.21
C PRO A 150 5.22 6.56 -11.54
N MET A 151 5.03 7.87 -11.70
CA MET A 151 4.60 8.49 -12.95
C MET A 151 5.76 9.24 -13.60
N LEU A 152 6.52 10.01 -12.82
CA LEU A 152 7.68 10.76 -13.29
C LEU A 152 8.86 10.53 -12.35
N ILE A 153 9.96 10.02 -12.88
CA ILE A 153 11.22 9.86 -12.16
C ILE A 153 12.10 11.08 -12.37
N ASN A 154 12.45 11.76 -11.29
CA ASN A 154 13.32 12.92 -11.34
C ASN A 154 14.77 12.50 -11.66
N PRO A 155 15.51 13.21 -12.53
CA PRO A 155 16.93 12.90 -12.80
C PRO A 155 17.85 12.89 -11.56
N LEU A 156 17.49 13.63 -10.50
CA LEU A 156 18.23 13.69 -9.24
C LEU A 156 17.80 12.59 -8.25
N SER A 157 16.72 11.87 -8.54
CA SER A 157 16.21 10.76 -7.73
C SER A 157 17.13 9.55 -7.82
N GLU A 158 17.28 8.81 -6.72
CA GLU A 158 18.08 7.58 -6.69
C GLU A 158 17.50 6.54 -7.66
N SER A 159 16.18 6.54 -7.85
CA SER A 159 15.47 5.70 -8.82
C SER A 159 15.94 5.91 -10.25
N ALA A 160 16.42 7.11 -10.62
CA ALA A 160 16.85 7.40 -11.98
C ALA A 160 18.00 6.49 -12.44
N SER A 161 18.88 6.08 -11.51
CA SER A 161 19.98 5.16 -11.80
C SER A 161 19.52 3.73 -12.09
N THR A 162 18.34 3.35 -11.60
CA THR A 162 17.82 1.98 -11.64
C THR A 162 16.79 1.80 -12.75
N VAL A 163 15.82 2.72 -12.86
CA VAL A 163 14.69 2.63 -13.80
C VAL A 163 14.71 3.70 -14.89
N GLY A 164 15.71 4.59 -14.87
CA GLY A 164 15.81 5.72 -15.80
C GLY A 164 15.01 6.94 -15.34
N ALA A 165 15.50 8.13 -15.69
CA ALA A 165 14.79 9.38 -15.46
C ALA A 165 13.73 9.66 -16.53
N GLY A 166 12.73 10.46 -16.18
CA GLY A 166 11.65 10.87 -17.08
C GLY A 166 10.35 10.13 -16.82
N MET A 167 9.52 10.02 -17.86
CA MET A 167 8.19 9.43 -17.72
C MET A 167 8.29 7.93 -17.50
N ALA A 168 7.71 7.47 -16.39
CA ALA A 168 7.62 6.05 -16.10
C ALA A 168 6.71 5.39 -17.14
N VAL A 169 7.12 4.23 -17.64
CA VAL A 169 6.37 3.49 -18.64
C VAL A 169 5.38 2.58 -17.91
N PRO A 170 4.06 2.66 -18.20
CA PRO A 170 3.03 1.88 -17.52
C PRO A 170 3.24 0.36 -17.57
N ALA A 171 2.84 -0.35 -16.52
CA ALA A 171 3.10 -1.79 -16.35
C ALA A 171 2.50 -2.63 -17.48
N ALA A 172 1.30 -2.26 -17.93
CA ALA A 172 0.61 -2.91 -19.04
C ALA A 172 1.44 -2.95 -20.33
N GLN A 173 2.31 -1.96 -20.57
CA GLN A 173 3.15 -1.92 -21.78
C GLN A 173 4.27 -2.96 -21.76
N TYR A 174 4.64 -3.47 -20.58
CA TYR A 174 5.58 -4.58 -20.41
C TYR A 174 4.88 -5.94 -20.23
N GLY A 175 3.55 -5.98 -20.34
CA GLY A 175 2.76 -7.19 -20.07
C GLY A 175 2.61 -7.50 -18.57
N CYS A 176 2.95 -6.55 -17.69
CA CYS A 176 2.76 -6.67 -16.25
C CYS A 176 1.38 -6.14 -15.84
N MET A 177 0.82 -6.71 -14.77
CA MET A 177 -0.42 -6.26 -14.14
C MET A 177 -0.27 -4.80 -13.66
N PRO A 178 -1.17 -3.88 -14.06
CA PRO A 178 -1.19 -2.50 -13.60
C PRO A 178 -1.27 -2.36 -12.08
N MET A 179 -0.66 -1.32 -11.51
CA MET A 179 -0.60 -1.15 -10.06
C MET A 179 -2.00 -1.02 -9.42
N ALA A 180 -2.96 -0.42 -10.11
CA ALA A 180 -4.35 -0.38 -9.66
C ALA A 180 -4.97 -1.78 -9.49
N GLU A 181 -4.65 -2.71 -10.39
CA GLU A 181 -5.12 -4.10 -10.31
C GLU A 181 -4.38 -4.89 -9.23
N VAL A 182 -3.07 -4.67 -9.08
CA VAL A 182 -2.27 -5.23 -7.98
C VAL A 182 -2.85 -4.80 -6.63
N PHE A 183 -3.10 -3.51 -6.46
CA PHE A 183 -3.71 -2.94 -5.26
C PHE A 183 -5.08 -3.55 -4.98
N LYS A 184 -5.97 -3.60 -5.99
CA LYS A 184 -7.30 -4.19 -5.85
C LYS A 184 -7.21 -5.67 -5.45
N LEU A 185 -6.30 -6.43 -6.05
CA LEU A 185 -6.11 -7.84 -5.74
C LEU A 185 -5.59 -8.01 -4.31
N ALA A 186 -4.61 -7.22 -3.90
CA ALA A 186 -4.04 -7.26 -2.55
C ALA A 186 -5.09 -6.96 -1.48
N VAL A 187 -5.94 -5.95 -1.71
CA VAL A 187 -7.04 -5.57 -0.80
C VAL A 187 -8.13 -6.63 -0.76
N SER A 188 -8.61 -7.11 -1.91
CA SER A 188 -9.73 -8.06 -1.98
C SER A 188 -9.37 -9.49 -1.54
N SER A 189 -8.08 -9.85 -1.61
CA SER A 189 -7.58 -11.15 -1.16
C SER A 189 -6.98 -11.12 0.25
N PHE A 190 -6.99 -9.95 0.92
CA PHE A 190 -6.50 -9.82 2.29
C PHE A 190 -7.32 -10.69 3.24
N LYS A 191 -6.63 -11.53 4.01
CA LYS A 191 -7.25 -12.47 4.94
C LYS A 191 -6.42 -12.58 6.21
N VAL A 192 -7.07 -12.49 7.35
CA VAL A 192 -6.50 -12.88 8.65
C VAL A 192 -6.73 -14.39 8.84
N ASN A 193 -5.64 -15.15 8.94
CA ASN A 193 -5.65 -16.58 9.22
C ASN A 193 -5.57 -16.86 10.72
N ASP A 194 -4.83 -16.03 11.46
CA ASP A 194 -4.67 -16.14 12.91
C ASP A 194 -4.91 -14.77 13.58
N TRP A 195 -6.04 -14.68 14.28
CA TRP A 195 -6.45 -13.46 14.99
C TRP A 195 -5.68 -13.24 16.31
N SER A 196 -4.92 -14.23 16.79
CA SER A 196 -4.06 -14.06 17.96
C SER A 196 -2.93 -13.04 17.73
N LEU A 197 -2.65 -12.70 16.47
CA LEU A 197 -1.76 -11.61 16.06
C LEU A 197 -2.09 -10.29 16.78
N PHE A 198 -3.37 -9.99 16.98
CA PHE A 198 -3.83 -8.75 17.62
C PHE A 198 -3.90 -8.84 19.15
N GLY A 199 -3.35 -9.91 19.72
CA GLY A 199 -3.36 -10.20 21.15
C GLY A 199 -4.60 -10.97 21.63
N ALA A 200 -4.56 -11.39 22.89
CA ALA A 200 -5.68 -12.06 23.55
C ALA A 200 -6.77 -11.02 23.87
N VAL A 201 -7.75 -10.87 22.97
CA VAL A 201 -8.94 -10.07 23.28
C VAL A 201 -9.79 -10.88 24.26
N ALA A 202 -9.91 -10.40 25.51
CA ALA A 202 -10.77 -10.98 26.54
C ALA A 202 -12.26 -11.04 26.11
#